data_AF-A0A8T6XIP1-F1
#
_entry.id   AF-A0A8T6XIP1-F1
#
_cell.length_a   1.000
_cell.length_b   1.000
_cell.length_c   1.000
_cell.angle_alpha   90.00
_cell.angle_beta   90.00
_cell.angle_gamma   90.00
#
_symmetry.space_group_name_H-M   'P 1'
#
loop_
_entity.id
_entity.type
_entity.pdbx_description
1 polymer ?
#
loop_
_entity_poly.entity_id
_entity_poly.type
_entity_poly.pdbx_seq_one_letter_code
_entity_poly.pdbx_strand_id
1 'polypeptide(L)' 'IVCVIEESQRKFLAVGIARVASSEMGDMKKGEVVDNLHYISDKYWDIAKTIND' A
#
# COMPACT_ATOMS: atom_id res chain seq x y z
N ILE A 1 8.11 -4.71 -4.35
CA ILE A 1 6.70 -4.27 -4.38
C ILE A 1 5.98 -4.95 -3.23
N VAL A 2 5.17 -4.21 -2.47
CA VAL A 2 4.43 -4.69 -1.29
C VAL A 2 3.01 -4.12 -1.28
N CYS A 3 2.11 -4.76 -0.53
CA CYS A 3 0.75 -4.26 -0.31
C CYS A 3 0.61 -3.67 1.09
N VAL A 4 -0.17 -2.60 1.21
CA VAL A 4 -0.58 -2.02 2.50
C VAL A 4 -1.97 -2.56 2.82
N ILE A 5 -2.12 -3.19 3.98
CA ILE A 5 -3.35 -3.85 4.41
C ILE A 5 -3.83 -3.21 5.72
N GLU A 6 -5.13 -2.94 5.78
CA GLU A 6 -5.80 -2.56 7.02
C GLU A 6 -6.06 -3.80 7.89
N GLU A 7 -5.68 -3.76 9.17
CA GLU A 7 -5.60 -4.97 10.01
C GLU A 7 -6.95 -5.59 10.39
N SER A 8 -7.99 -4.77 10.63
CA SER A 8 -9.27 -5.26 11.17
C SER A 8 -10.09 -6.06 10.15
N GLN A 9 -10.13 -5.62 8.90
CA GLN A 9 -10.88 -6.28 7.82
C GLN A 9 -9.98 -6.94 6.78
N ARG A 10 -8.64 -6.81 6.92
CA ARG A 10 -7.65 -7.34 5.99
C ARG A 10 -7.85 -6.84 4.55
N LYS A 11 -8.30 -5.59 4.41
CA LYS A 11 -8.51 -4.95 3.10
C LYS A 11 -7.24 -4.33 2.58
N PHE A 12 -6.98 -4.51 1.29
CA PHE A 12 -5.91 -3.83 0.59
C PHE A 12 -6.24 -2.34 0.43
N LEU A 13 -5.35 -1.47 0.89
CA LEU A 13 -5.48 -0.02 0.80
C LEU A 13 -4.58 0.58 -0.28
N ALA A 14 -3.40 0.00 -0.48
CA ALA A 14 -2.41 0.50 -1.42
C ALA A 14 -1.40 -0.57 -1.86
N VAL A 15 -0.66 -0.27 -2.93
CA VAL A 15 0.51 -1.00 -3.41
C VAL A 15 1.67 -0.01 -3.49
N GLY A 16 2.86 -0.46 -3.10
CA GLY A 16 4.04 0.41 -3.04
C GLY A 16 5.38 -0.31 -3.14
N ILE A 17 6.47 0.46 -3.01
CA ILE A 17 7.84 -0.04 -2.97
C ILE A 17 8.35 0.04 -1.54
N ALA A 18 8.80 -1.09 -0.97
CA ALA A 18 9.42 -1.10 0.34
C ALA A 18 10.74 -0.30 0.31
N ARG A 19 10.91 0.61 1.27
CA ARG A 19 12.13 1.38 1.46
C ARG A 19 13.09 0.77 2.48
N VAL A 20 12.61 -0.18 3.26
CA VAL A 20 13.33 -0.82 4.34
C VAL A 20 13.16 -2.33 4.28
N ALA A 21 14.15 -3.08 4.78
CA ALA A 21 14.01 -4.52 4.91
C ALA A 21 12.96 -4.86 5.98
N SER A 22 12.24 -5.96 5.78
CA SER A 22 11.22 -6.41 6.75
C SER A 22 11.81 -6.70 8.13
N SER A 23 13.07 -7.15 8.19
CA SER A 23 13.81 -7.40 9.43
C SER A 23 14.11 -6.14 10.22
N GLU A 24 14.22 -4.99 9.56
CA GLU A 24 14.59 -3.71 10.18
C GLU A 24 13.36 -2.92 10.62
N MET A 25 12.22 -3.12 9.92
CA MET A 25 10.99 -2.36 10.13
C MET A 25 10.46 -2.44 11.58
N GLY A 26 10.60 -3.59 12.25
CA GLY A 26 10.09 -3.79 13.62
C GLY A 26 10.73 -2.90 14.67
N ASP A 27 11.98 -2.50 14.46
CA ASP A 27 12.75 -1.66 15.41
C ASP A 27 12.67 -0.16 15.08
N MET A 28 12.05 0.20 13.96
CA MET A 28 11.93 1.58 13.50
C MET A 28 10.88 2.35 14.32
N LYS A 29 11.26 3.52 14.84
CA LYS A 29 10.34 4.44 15.55
C LYS A 29 9.72 5.50 14.65
N LYS A 30 10.37 5.84 13.53
CA LYS A 30 9.96 6.87 12.58
C LYS A 30 10.68 6.70 11.25
N GLY A 31 10.12 7.29 10.19
CA GLY A 31 10.68 7.26 8.84
C GLY A 31 9.68 6.70 7.83
N GLU A 32 9.94 6.95 6.55
CA GLU A 32 9.15 6.40 5.45
C GLU A 32 9.52 4.93 5.22
N VAL A 33 8.52 4.04 5.20
CA VAL A 33 8.72 2.59 5.08
C VAL A 33 8.28 2.02 3.73
N VAL A 34 7.34 2.70 3.06
CA VAL A 34 6.79 2.32 1.76
C VAL A 34 6.55 3.58 0.95
N ASP A 35 7.13 3.64 -0.25
CA ASP A 35 6.74 4.60 -1.28
C ASP A 35 5.42 4.17 -1.90
N ASN A 36 4.43 5.06 -1.89
CA ASN A 36 3.12 4.75 -2.47
C ASN A 36 3.15 4.84 -4.00
N LEU A 37 2.69 3.78 -4.68
CA LEU A 37 2.54 3.74 -6.14
C LEU A 37 1.08 3.83 -6.59
N HIS A 38 0.19 3.21 -5.83
CA HIS A 38 -1.23 3.10 -6.18
C HIS A 38 -2.04 2.88 -4.90
N TYR A 39 -3.17 3.57 -4.76
CA TYR A 39 -3.99 3.50 -3.55
C TYR A 39 -5.48 3.61 -3.84
N ILE A 40 -6.29 3.20 -2.87
CA ILE A 40 -7.75 3.26 -2.96
C ILE A 40 -8.23 4.68 -3.29
N SER A 41 -9.14 4.77 -4.25
CA SER A 41 -9.73 6.03 -4.73
C SER A 41 -8.74 6.98 -5.40
N ASP A 42 -7.56 6.50 -5.82
CA ASP A 42 -6.80 7.24 -6.82
C ASP A 42 -7.44 7.11 -8.22
N LYS A 43 -6.94 7.92 -9.15
CA LYS A 43 -7.47 7.98 -10.51
C LYS A 43 -7.51 6.61 -11.19
N TYR A 44 -6.49 5.78 -11.00
CA TYR A 44 -6.39 4.48 -11.66
C TYR A 44 -7.33 3.47 -11.00
N TRP A 45 -7.52 3.56 -9.68
CA TRP A 45 -8.43 2.70 -8.92
C TRP A 45 -9.87 2.94 -9.36
N ASP A 46 -10.25 4.21 -9.50
CA ASP A 46 -11.58 4.59 -9.94
C ASP A 46 -11.83 4.26 -11.41
N ILE A 47 -10.86 4.48 -12.29
CA ILE A 47 -10.96 4.05 -13.70
C ILE A 47 -11.09 2.53 -13.81
N ALA A 48 -10.35 1.75 -13.00
CA ALA A 48 -10.44 0.30 -13.05
C ALA A 48 -11.85 -0.23 -12.72
N LYS A 49 -12.60 0.46 -11.85
CA LYS A 49 -14.00 0.11 -11.55
C LYS A 49 -14.89 0.23 -12.78
N THR A 50 -14.65 1.21 -13.66
CA THR A 50 -15.47 1.43 -14.85
C THR A 50 -15.12 0.52 -16.02
N ILE A 51 -13.98 -0.20 -15.95
CA ILE A 51 -13.52 -1.11 -17.02
C ILE A 51 -14.06 -2.53 -16.81
N ASN A 52 -14.35 -2.89 -15.56
CA ASN A 52 -14.84 -4.22 -15.19
C ASN A 52 -16.37 -4.30 -15.01
N ASP A 53 -17.08 -3.22 -15.30
CA ASP A 53 -18.55 -3.16 -15.45
C ASP A 53 -18.94 -3.37 -16.92
#